data_AF-A0ABD7F4S6-F1
#
_entry.id   AF-A0ABD7F4S6-F1
#
_cell.length_a   1.000
_cell.length_b   1.000
_cell.length_c   1.000
_cell.angle_alpha   90.00
_cell.angle_beta   90.00
_cell.angle_gamma   90.00
#
_symmetry.space_group_name_H-M   'P 1'
#
loop_
_entity.id
_entity.type
_entity.pdbx_description
1 polymer ?
#
loop_
_entity_poly.entity_id
_entity_poly.type
_entity_poly.pdbx_seq_one_letter_code
_entity_poly.pdbx_strand_id
1 'polypeptide(L)'
;MKKVLLIFLIFLCKPALADEWHVECKIDHITDKKLCILQKDSFWLFRNENMYFIKIGDNNYPGTQAILKTEYLNHIYTSNQDGIFDVPDFIIYSMKRSKNIKTRFQRWPSLAYLDNTINLNGFNKKLNEMDLMYKKLK
;
A
#
# COMPACT_ATOMS: atom_id res chain seq x y z
N MET A 1 52.30 4.45 -27.18
CA MET A 1 51.46 3.30 -26.79
C MET A 1 50.22 3.83 -26.07
N LYS A 2 49.06 3.83 -26.73
CA LYS A 2 47.81 4.40 -26.20
C LYS A 2 47.10 3.35 -25.33
N LYS A 3 46.89 3.64 -24.04
CA LYS A 3 45.99 2.87 -23.17
C LYS A 3 44.56 3.23 -23.54
N VAL A 4 43.82 2.28 -24.10
CA VAL A 4 42.37 2.37 -24.31
C VAL A 4 41.71 1.94 -23.00
N LEU A 5 41.09 2.89 -22.30
CA LEU A 5 40.26 2.61 -21.13
C LEU A 5 38.87 2.22 -21.66
N LEU A 6 38.57 0.91 -21.70
CA LEU A 6 37.20 0.44 -21.91
C LEU A 6 36.40 0.74 -20.65
N ILE A 7 35.67 1.86 -20.66
CA ILE A 7 34.58 2.10 -19.72
C ILE A 7 33.42 1.22 -20.21
N PHE A 8 33.27 0.05 -19.60
CA PHE A 8 32.02 -0.69 -19.66
C PHE A 8 30.95 0.14 -18.94
N LEU A 9 30.19 0.91 -19.71
CA LEU A 9 28.86 1.35 -19.32
C LEU A 9 27.97 0.10 -19.28
N ILE A 10 28.10 -0.67 -18.21
CA ILE A 10 27.02 -1.55 -17.79
C ILE A 10 25.95 -0.57 -17.29
N PHE A 11 25.06 -0.16 -18.19
CA PHE A 11 23.70 0.19 -17.81
C PHE A 11 23.12 -1.06 -17.16
N LEU A 12 23.44 -1.25 -15.88
CA LEU A 12 22.65 -2.08 -14.99
C LEU A 12 21.25 -1.48 -15.10
N CYS A 13 20.37 -2.18 -15.80
CA CYS A 13 18.95 -2.01 -15.65
C CYS A 13 18.69 -2.22 -14.15
N LYS A 14 18.71 -1.13 -13.37
CA LYS A 14 18.25 -1.13 -11.99
C LYS A 14 16.82 -1.68 -12.06
N PRO A 15 16.47 -2.77 -11.37
CA PRO A 15 15.07 -3.07 -11.19
C PRO A 15 14.44 -1.86 -10.51
N ALA A 16 13.59 -1.16 -11.24
CA ALA A 16 12.83 -0.05 -10.72
C ALA A 16 11.82 -0.59 -9.69
N LEU A 17 11.91 -0.08 -8.46
CA LEU A 17 10.75 0.27 -7.62
C LEU A 17 9.81 -0.83 -7.08
N ALA A 18 10.17 -2.12 -7.02
CA ALA A 18 9.27 -3.12 -6.41
C ALA A 18 9.09 -2.97 -4.87
N ASP A 19 9.92 -2.20 -4.16
CA ASP A 19 9.88 -2.08 -2.69
C ASP A 19 9.52 -0.67 -2.19
N GLU A 20 9.11 0.24 -3.08
CA GLU A 20 8.73 1.60 -2.69
C GLU A 20 7.22 1.77 -2.57
N TRP A 21 6.81 2.65 -1.65
CA TRP A 21 5.42 3.08 -1.52
C TRP A 21 5.02 3.96 -2.70
N HIS A 22 3.98 3.56 -3.41
CA HIS A 22 3.42 4.28 -4.55
C HIS A 22 2.25 5.16 -4.12
N VAL A 23 2.21 6.39 -4.64
CA VAL A 23 1.12 7.34 -4.39
C VAL A 23 0.52 7.78 -5.72
N GLU A 24 -0.80 7.68 -5.83
CA GLU A 24 -1.57 8.17 -6.96
C GLU A 24 -2.79 8.95 -6.45
N CYS A 25 -3.17 10.00 -7.16
CA CYS A 25 -4.35 10.81 -6.84
C CYS A 25 -5.07 11.16 -8.13
N LYS A 26 -6.40 10.98 -8.15
CA LYS A 26 -7.25 11.27 -9.30
C LYS A 26 -8.58 11.88 -8.88
N ILE A 27 -9.25 12.49 -9.84
CA ILE A 27 -10.65 12.90 -9.76
C ILE A 27 -11.43 11.91 -10.61
N ASP A 28 -12.46 11.32 -10.03
CA ASP A 28 -13.39 10.48 -10.78
C ASP A 28 -14.24 11.39 -11.69
N HIS A 29 -14.12 11.22 -13.01
CA HIS A 29 -14.78 12.10 -13.98
C HIS A 29 -16.30 11.94 -14.07
N ILE A 30 -16.89 10.95 -13.40
CA ILE A 30 -18.34 10.71 -13.37
C ILE A 30 -18.95 11.37 -12.14
N THR A 31 -18.27 11.26 -11.00
CA THR A 31 -18.77 11.71 -9.70
C THR A 31 -18.12 12.99 -9.19
N ASP A 32 -17.09 13.48 -9.88
CA ASP A 32 -16.20 14.59 -9.49
C ASP A 32 -15.52 14.41 -8.13
N LYS A 33 -15.49 13.17 -7.61
CA LYS A 33 -14.92 12.86 -6.31
C LYS A 33 -13.43 12.62 -6.38
N LYS A 34 -12.71 13.14 -5.38
CA LYS A 34 -11.27 12.93 -5.23
C LYS A 34 -10.99 11.56 -4.61
N LEU A 35 -10.04 10.83 -5.20
CA LEU A 35 -9.53 9.58 -4.67
C LEU A 35 -8.00 9.60 -4.73
N CYS A 36 -7.37 9.35 -3.60
CA CYS A 36 -5.94 9.04 -3.56
C CYS A 36 -5.70 7.61 -3.05
N ILE A 37 -4.60 7.03 -3.51
CA ILE A 37 -4.17 5.68 -3.22
C ILE A 37 -2.71 5.75 -2.76
N LEU A 38 -2.41 5.12 -1.62
CA LEU A 38 -1.08 4.80 -1.16
C LEU A 38 -0.94 3.28 -1.11
N GLN A 39 -0.10 2.73 -1.98
CA GLN A 39 0.01 1.28 -2.18
C GLN A 39 1.43 0.79 -1.93
N LYS A 40 1.54 -0.41 -1.35
CA LYS A 40 2.73 -1.25 -1.42
C LYS A 40 2.32 -2.71 -1.36
N ASP A 41 2.84 -3.53 -2.27
CA ASP A 41 2.49 -4.95 -2.39
C ASP A 41 0.96 -5.16 -2.49
N SER A 42 0.42 -5.99 -1.61
CA SER A 42 -1.02 -6.27 -1.46
C SER A 42 -1.73 -5.31 -0.51
N PHE A 43 -1.06 -4.27 0.00
CA PHE A 43 -1.64 -3.27 0.89
C PHE A 43 -2.03 -2.02 0.12
N TRP A 44 -3.27 -1.57 0.30
CA TRP A 44 -3.81 -0.37 -0.29
C TRP A 44 -4.44 0.50 0.80
N LEU A 45 -3.98 1.74 0.93
CA LEU A 45 -4.64 2.78 1.71
C LEU A 45 -5.30 3.75 0.74
N PHE A 46 -6.60 3.89 0.85
CA PHE A 46 -7.37 4.85 0.07
C PHE A 46 -7.72 6.06 0.93
N ARG A 47 -7.76 7.23 0.29
CA ARG A 47 -8.27 8.47 0.86
C ARG A 47 -9.36 9.01 -0.05
N ASN A 48 -10.58 9.15 0.48
CA ASN A 48 -11.67 9.86 -0.17
C ASN A 48 -11.98 11.16 0.59
N GLU A 49 -13.12 11.79 0.27
CA GLU A 49 -13.57 13.06 0.88
C GLU A 49 -13.79 12.99 2.39
N ASN A 50 -14.22 11.84 2.89
CA ASN A 50 -14.68 11.71 4.27
C ASN A 50 -13.65 11.00 5.15
N MET A 51 -12.92 10.05 4.59
CA MET A 51 -12.16 9.10 5.40
C MET A 51 -11.08 8.37 4.60
N TYR A 52 -10.24 7.69 5.36
CA TYR A 52 -9.41 6.62 4.84
C TYR A 52 -10.15 5.29 4.88
N PHE A 53 -9.77 4.36 4.00
CA PHE A 53 -10.10 2.94 4.14
C PHE A 53 -8.92 2.10 3.64
N ILE A 54 -8.80 0.88 4.15
CA ILE A 54 -7.70 -0.04 3.77
C ILE A 54 -8.29 -1.20 2.99
N LYS A 55 -7.61 -1.62 1.92
CA LYS A 55 -7.84 -2.92 1.27
C LYS A 55 -6.58 -3.76 1.36
N ILE A 56 -6.74 -5.01 1.76
CA ILE A 56 -5.68 -6.03 1.75
C ILE A 56 -6.02 -7.08 0.71
N GLY A 57 -5.11 -7.27 -0.24
CA GLY A 57 -5.28 -8.13 -1.40
C GLY A 57 -5.68 -7.35 -2.65
N ASP A 58 -5.43 -7.97 -3.81
CA ASP A 58 -5.76 -7.46 -5.14
C ASP A 58 -7.05 -8.11 -5.66
N ASN A 59 -7.02 -9.44 -5.81
CA ASN A 59 -8.06 -10.30 -6.32
C ASN A 59 -8.53 -11.26 -5.22
N ASN A 60 -9.12 -10.70 -4.16
CA ASN A 60 -9.58 -11.46 -3.01
C ASN A 60 -10.61 -12.53 -3.41
N TYR A 61 -10.55 -13.69 -2.77
CA TYR A 61 -11.60 -14.69 -2.94
C TYR A 61 -12.92 -14.10 -2.40
N PRO A 62 -14.02 -14.12 -3.18
CA PRO A 62 -15.26 -13.43 -2.80
C PRO A 62 -15.79 -13.85 -1.42
N GLY A 63 -16.19 -12.86 -0.62
CA GLY A 63 -16.77 -13.06 0.71
C GLY A 63 -15.77 -13.43 1.80
N THR A 64 -14.47 -13.55 1.48
CA THR A 64 -13.44 -13.88 2.47
C THR A 64 -12.91 -12.63 3.16
N GLN A 65 -12.48 -12.79 4.42
CA GLN A 65 -11.87 -11.72 5.19
C GLN A 65 -10.34 -11.74 5.03
N ALA A 66 -9.73 -10.58 5.11
CA ALA A 66 -8.32 -10.40 5.34
C ALA A 66 -8.06 -10.09 6.82
N ILE A 67 -6.84 -10.38 7.26
CA ILE A 67 -6.36 -9.97 8.57
C ILE A 67 -5.10 -9.12 8.46
N LEU A 68 -4.93 -8.24 9.44
CA LEU A 68 -3.84 -7.30 9.54
C LEU A 68 -3.35 -7.23 10.99
N LYS A 69 -2.03 -7.17 11.17
CA LYS A 69 -1.38 -6.95 12.46
C LYS A 69 -0.12 -6.10 12.30
N THR A 70 0.09 -5.16 13.20
CA THR A 70 1.32 -4.37 13.33
C THR A 70 1.93 -4.64 14.71
N GLU A 71 3.09 -4.03 14.99
CA GLU A 71 3.77 -4.16 16.29
C GLU A 71 3.01 -3.45 17.42
N TYR A 72 2.31 -2.35 17.13
CA TYR A 72 1.60 -1.53 18.13
C TYR A 72 0.09 -1.80 18.19
N LEU A 73 -0.39 -2.84 17.50
CA LEU A 73 -1.77 -3.30 17.63
C LEU A 73 -1.82 -4.45 18.66
N ASN A 74 -2.61 -4.26 19.71
CA ASN A 74 -2.78 -5.25 20.79
C ASN A 74 -3.50 -6.53 20.32
N HIS A 75 -4.23 -6.47 19.20
CA HIS A 75 -5.00 -7.57 18.64
C HIS A 75 -4.83 -7.64 17.12
N ILE A 76 -5.22 -8.78 16.53
CA ILE A 76 -5.36 -8.94 15.08
C ILE A 76 -6.63 -8.22 14.66
N TYR A 77 -6.56 -7.46 13.57
CA TYR A 77 -7.72 -6.83 12.97
C TYR A 77 -8.16 -7.62 11.76
N THR A 78 -9.47 -7.81 11.66
CA THR A 78 -10.10 -8.55 10.56
C THR A 78 -10.92 -7.57 9.75
N SER A 79 -10.85 -7.70 8.43
CA SER A 79 -11.63 -6.89 7.51
C SER A 79 -13.12 -7.26 7.56
N ASN A 80 -13.93 -6.43 6.91
CA ASN A 80 -15.20 -6.88 6.36
C ASN A 80 -14.96 -7.89 5.23
N GLN A 81 -15.94 -8.08 4.34
CA GLN A 81 -15.74 -8.91 3.15
C GLN A 81 -14.70 -8.30 2.20
N ASP A 82 -14.08 -9.17 1.40
CA ASP A 82 -13.17 -8.83 0.30
C ASP A 82 -11.94 -8.01 0.70
N GLY A 83 -11.52 -8.14 1.95
CA GLY A 83 -10.30 -7.50 2.47
C GLY A 83 -10.42 -6.02 2.81
N ILE A 84 -11.65 -5.47 2.91
CA ILE A 84 -11.89 -4.04 3.15
C ILE A 84 -12.03 -3.72 4.65
N PHE A 85 -11.30 -2.71 5.12
CA PHE A 85 -11.36 -2.20 6.49
C PHE A 85 -11.86 -0.75 6.51
N ASP A 86 -13.02 -0.52 7.14
CA ASP A 86 -13.71 0.79 7.16
C ASP A 86 -13.21 1.74 8.26
N VAL A 87 -12.32 1.31 9.16
CA VAL A 87 -11.87 2.16 10.29
C VAL A 87 -10.36 2.09 10.46
N PRO A 88 -9.59 2.87 9.66
CA PRO A 88 -8.15 2.71 9.65
C PRO A 88 -7.41 3.68 10.55
N ASP A 89 -8.03 4.65 11.23
CA ASP A 89 -7.26 5.71 11.90
C ASP A 89 -6.29 5.18 12.97
N PHE A 90 -6.73 4.23 13.79
CA PHE A 90 -5.85 3.57 14.76
C PHE A 90 -4.84 2.63 14.07
N ILE A 91 -5.20 2.02 12.92
CA ILE A 91 -4.31 1.17 12.13
C ILE A 91 -3.19 2.02 11.53
N ILE A 92 -3.52 3.14 10.90
CA ILE A 92 -2.60 4.13 10.33
C ILE A 92 -1.73 4.70 11.43
N TYR A 93 -2.30 5.07 12.59
CA TYR A 93 -1.52 5.52 13.73
C TYR A 93 -0.50 4.47 14.18
N SER A 94 -0.91 3.21 14.23
CA SER A 94 0.02 2.12 14.54
C SER A 94 1.08 1.93 13.46
N MET A 95 0.72 1.99 12.18
CA MET A 95 1.64 1.88 11.05
C MET A 95 2.68 3.00 11.06
N LYS A 96 2.29 4.21 11.46
CA LYS A 96 3.23 5.34 11.59
C LYS A 96 4.37 5.08 12.57
N ARG A 97 4.19 4.13 13.49
CA ARG A 97 5.12 3.78 14.57
C ARG A 97 5.81 2.43 14.36
N SER A 98 5.19 1.50 13.64
CA SER A 98 5.70 0.16 13.39
C SER A 98 6.75 0.11 12.29
N LYS A 99 7.62 -0.90 12.35
CA LYS A 99 8.57 -1.19 11.26
C LYS A 99 7.93 -2.01 10.15
N ASN A 100 7.04 -2.92 10.50
CA ASN A 100 6.38 -3.82 9.56
C ASN A 100 4.89 -3.95 9.85
N ILE A 101 4.16 -4.36 8.82
CA ILE A 101 2.78 -4.84 8.92
C ILE A 101 2.71 -6.26 8.37
N LYS A 102 2.01 -7.12 9.09
CA LYS A 102 1.72 -8.50 8.68
C LYS A 102 0.29 -8.57 8.18
N THR A 103 0.09 -9.22 7.05
CA THR A 103 -1.22 -9.37 6.43
C THR A 103 -1.45 -10.83 6.04
N ARG A 104 -2.71 -11.25 6.02
CA ARG A 104 -3.12 -12.54 5.47
C ARG A 104 -4.46 -12.39 4.75
N PHE A 105 -4.57 -12.95 3.56
CA PHE A 105 -5.80 -12.98 2.77
C PHE A 105 -5.84 -14.22 1.85
N GLN A 106 -6.98 -14.49 1.22
CA GLN A 106 -7.12 -15.55 0.20
C GLN A 106 -7.29 -14.90 -1.17
N ARG A 107 -6.55 -15.38 -2.18
CA ARG A 107 -6.59 -14.84 -3.56
C ARG A 107 -7.34 -15.80 -4.47
N TRP A 108 -8.35 -15.31 -5.16
CA TRP A 108 -9.08 -16.07 -6.18
C TRP A 108 -8.12 -16.61 -7.26
N PRO A 109 -8.30 -17.86 -7.74
CA PRO A 109 -9.38 -18.82 -7.41
C PRO A 109 -9.07 -19.75 -6.23
N SER A 110 -8.01 -19.47 -5.47
CA SER A 110 -7.56 -20.35 -4.39
C SER A 110 -8.09 -19.92 -3.02
N LEU A 111 -8.45 -20.90 -2.19
CA LEU A 111 -8.73 -20.70 -0.77
C LEU A 111 -7.46 -20.82 0.09
N ALA A 112 -6.28 -20.95 -0.51
CA ALA A 112 -5.03 -20.92 0.24
C ALA A 112 -4.78 -19.51 0.81
N TYR A 113 -4.37 -19.46 2.08
CA TYR A 113 -3.94 -18.22 2.72
C TYR A 113 -2.60 -17.77 2.15
N LEU A 114 -2.53 -16.47 1.82
CA LEU A 114 -1.31 -15.76 1.46
C LEU A 114 -0.92 -14.84 2.59
N ASP A 115 0.27 -15.06 3.16
CA ASP A 115 0.82 -14.28 4.25
C ASP A 115 1.91 -13.35 3.74
N ASN A 116 1.84 -12.07 4.06
CA ASN A 116 2.87 -11.10 3.70
C ASN A 116 3.37 -10.33 4.93
N THR A 117 4.65 -9.95 4.88
CA THR A 117 5.23 -8.95 5.78
C THR A 117 5.70 -7.77 4.94
N ILE A 118 5.11 -6.61 5.16
CA ILE A 118 5.36 -5.39 4.39
C ILE A 118 6.15 -4.42 5.26
N ASN A 119 7.27 -3.94 4.73
CA ASN A 119 8.11 -2.95 5.39
C ASN A 119 7.50 -1.54 5.26
N LEU A 120 7.34 -0.86 6.40
CA LEU A 120 6.76 0.49 6.52
C LEU A 120 7.79 1.61 6.30
N ASN A 121 9.03 1.31 5.92
CA ASN A 121 10.01 2.29 5.48
C ASN A 121 9.42 3.17 4.37
N GLY A 122 9.46 4.49 4.57
CA GLY A 122 8.90 5.47 3.63
C GLY A 122 7.40 5.70 3.74
N PHE A 123 6.65 4.90 4.51
CA PHE A 123 5.20 5.04 4.68
C PHE A 123 4.80 6.44 5.15
N ASN A 124 5.41 6.95 6.22
CA ASN A 124 5.07 8.28 6.75
C ASN A 124 5.31 9.40 5.75
N LYS A 125 6.41 9.31 4.98
CA LYS A 125 6.75 10.29 3.95
C LYS A 125 5.71 10.28 2.83
N LYS A 126 5.36 9.09 2.35
CA LYS A 126 4.41 8.91 1.23
C LYS A 126 2.97 9.17 1.63
N LEU A 127 2.58 8.91 2.88
CA LEU A 127 1.29 9.32 3.43
C LEU A 127 1.16 10.85 3.45
N ASN A 128 2.19 11.56 3.92
CA ASN A 128 2.18 13.03 3.88
C ASN A 128 2.17 13.57 2.45
N GLU A 129 2.89 12.93 1.53
CA GLU A 129 2.87 13.27 0.10
C GLU A 129 1.45 13.11 -0.49
N MET A 130 0.79 11.98 -0.22
CA MET A 130 -0.59 11.71 -0.62
C MET A 130 -1.55 12.80 -0.10
N ASP A 131 -1.41 13.19 1.17
CA ASP A 131 -2.26 14.22 1.79
C ASP A 131 -2.09 15.59 1.16
N LEU A 132 -0.86 15.93 0.76
CA LEU A 132 -0.56 17.17 0.03
C LEU A 132 -1.09 17.12 -1.40
N MET A 133 -0.98 15.98 -2.08
CA MET A 133 -1.53 15.78 -3.42
C MET A 133 -3.05 15.88 -3.41
N TYR A 134 -3.72 15.22 -2.45
CA TYR A 134 -5.17 15.27 -2.28
C TYR A 134 -5.69 16.72 -2.16
N LYS A 135 -5.02 17.56 -1.36
CA LYS A 135 -5.39 18.98 -1.18
C LYS A 135 -5.19 19.83 -2.43
N LYS A 136 -4.29 19.42 -3.33
CA LYS A 136 -3.98 20.16 -4.57
C LYS A 136 -4.87 19.78 -5.74
N LEU A 137 -5.52 18.62 -5.69
CA LEU A 137 -6.58 18.29 -6.65
C LEU A 137 -7.65 19.38 -6.54
N LYS A 138 -7.98 20.01 -7.66
CA LYS A 138 -9.02 21.03 -7.73
C LYS A 138 -10.31 20.37 -8.12
#